data_AF-A0AAN8WTS1-F1
#
_entry.id   AF-A0AAN8WTS1-F1
#
_cell.length_a   1.000
_cell.length_b   1.000
_cell.length_c   1.000
_cell.angle_alpha   90.00
_cell.angle_beta   90.00
_cell.angle_gamma   90.00
#
_symmetry.space_group_name_H-M   'P 1'
#
loop_
_entity.id
_entity.type
_entity.pdbx_description
1 polymer ?
#
loop_
_entity_poly.entity_id
_entity_poly.type
_entity_poly.pdbx_seq_one_letter_code
_entity_poly.pdbx_strand_id
1 'polypeptide(L)'
;MVMLNLAGKALAYLVLAPAGPKLPAHTPLRRAAIDLIGRGFPVWELYLDVAKILLALLDFSAETDRLAPSMKYGLPLIPEADSCRTSSNALTLIAEARPPAFITTMAREVARFNALQQNAQSLQLNIHNTVLHRAKTEILRVMEYLIVHKRNHIMDLMVEVMDIVLHCVDPGHLKSRGLNEVFPSICGFPQVSHCPHTRRIATGAKNGSIAMYELRASKCQTIPAHGAAVSALSFSPDGKYLASYSMGENRLSFWQTSSGMFGLGASQTKCTKTFSTVPIPDIVRMNPQRLPKLVWISNKTVVHMMADGTEHRFNA
;
A
#
# COMPACT_ATOMS: atom_id res chain seq x y z
N MET A 1 19.72 -16.32 -24.19
CA MET A 1 19.07 -16.73 -22.92
C MET A 1 20.07 -17.10 -21.82
N VAL A 2 21.06 -17.97 -22.08
CA VAL A 2 22.06 -18.39 -21.07
C VAL A 2 22.90 -17.23 -20.50
N MET A 3 23.41 -16.32 -21.36
CA MET A 3 24.20 -15.18 -20.88
C MET A 3 23.38 -14.18 -20.02
N LEU A 4 22.11 -13.97 -20.34
CA LEU A 4 21.22 -13.09 -19.56
C LEU A 4 20.94 -13.66 -18.16
N ASN A 5 20.76 -14.99 -18.06
CA ASN A 5 20.58 -15.70 -16.80
C ASN A 5 21.83 -15.60 -15.91
N LEU A 6 23.02 -15.86 -16.49
CA LEU A 6 24.29 -15.76 -15.76
C LEU A 6 24.55 -14.33 -15.27
N ALA A 7 24.31 -13.33 -16.11
CA ALA A 7 24.45 -11.93 -15.74
C ALA A 7 23.50 -11.55 -14.59
N GLY A 8 22.21 -11.88 -14.68
CA GLY A 8 21.24 -11.61 -13.62
C GLY A 8 21.62 -12.26 -12.29
N LYS A 9 22.05 -13.52 -12.30
CA LYS A 9 22.51 -14.22 -11.09
C LYS A 9 23.79 -13.64 -10.49
N ALA A 10 24.74 -13.23 -11.33
CA ALA A 10 25.97 -12.59 -10.86
C ALA A 10 25.68 -11.23 -10.20
N LEU A 11 24.80 -10.42 -10.81
CA LEU A 11 24.36 -9.16 -10.23
C LEU A 11 23.64 -9.39 -8.89
N ALA A 12 22.71 -10.35 -8.84
CA ALA A 12 22.02 -10.72 -7.62
C ALA A 12 22.99 -11.16 -6.52
N TYR A 13 23.99 -11.98 -6.86
CA TYR A 13 25.01 -12.42 -5.93
C TYR A 13 25.77 -11.23 -5.33
N LEU A 14 26.19 -10.26 -6.15
CA LEU A 14 26.89 -9.07 -5.67
C LEU A 14 26.03 -8.24 -4.70
N VAL A 15 24.73 -8.13 -4.96
CA VAL A 15 23.80 -7.38 -4.09
C VAL A 15 23.49 -8.13 -2.80
N LEU A 16 23.29 -9.45 -2.86
CA LEU A 16 22.83 -10.28 -1.75
C LEU A 16 23.94 -10.84 -0.86
N ALA A 17 25.19 -10.88 -1.35
CA ALA A 17 26.30 -11.43 -0.58
C ALA A 17 26.51 -10.63 0.71
N PRO A 18 26.72 -11.28 1.86
CA PRO A 18 27.03 -10.56 3.11
C PRO A 18 28.34 -9.78 2.97
N ALA A 19 28.46 -8.69 3.72
CA ALA A 19 29.70 -7.93 3.75
C ALA A 19 30.83 -8.78 4.36
N GLY A 20 32.00 -8.75 3.73
CA GLY A 20 33.17 -9.49 4.19
C GLY A 20 34.47 -8.86 3.71
N PRO A 21 35.63 -9.40 4.11
CA PRO A 21 36.94 -8.83 3.78
C PRO A 21 37.21 -8.76 2.27
N LYS A 22 36.65 -9.70 1.49
CA LYS A 22 36.78 -9.73 0.02
C LYS A 22 35.74 -8.90 -0.73
N LEU A 23 34.61 -8.59 -0.09
CA LEU A 23 33.53 -7.80 -0.66
C LEU A 23 32.89 -6.94 0.44
N PRO A 24 33.48 -5.76 0.73
CA PRO A 24 32.89 -4.80 1.65
C PRO A 24 31.46 -4.39 1.25
N ALA A 25 30.69 -3.90 2.22
CA ALA A 25 29.30 -3.50 2.00
C ALA A 25 29.17 -2.40 0.93
N HIS A 26 30.03 -1.38 1.01
CA HIS A 26 29.94 -0.19 0.16
C HIS A 26 31.12 -0.14 -0.81
N THR A 27 30.99 -0.85 -1.94
CA THR A 27 32.00 -0.86 -3.00
C THR A 27 31.43 -0.33 -4.31
N PRO A 28 32.26 0.26 -5.19
CA PRO A 28 31.83 0.63 -6.54
C PRO A 28 31.24 -0.54 -7.32
N LEU A 29 31.75 -1.76 -7.12
CA LEU A 29 31.25 -2.98 -7.75
C LEU A 29 29.81 -3.30 -7.31
N ARG A 30 29.54 -3.30 -5.99
CA ARG A 30 28.18 -3.56 -5.48
C ARG A 30 27.22 -2.47 -5.91
N ARG A 31 27.65 -1.20 -5.88
CA ARG A 31 26.86 -0.07 -6.35
C ARG A 31 26.51 -0.16 -7.84
N ALA A 32 27.47 -0.55 -8.69
CA ALA A 32 27.21 -0.79 -10.11
C ALA A 32 26.20 -1.94 -10.32
N ALA A 33 26.29 -3.01 -9.51
CA ALA A 33 25.32 -4.09 -9.55
C ALA A 33 23.91 -3.61 -9.16
N ILE A 34 23.79 -2.77 -8.12
CA ILE A 34 22.52 -2.16 -7.70
C ILE A 34 21.92 -1.30 -8.81
N ASP A 35 22.70 -0.39 -9.40
CA ASP A 35 22.23 0.50 -10.47
C ASP A 35 21.78 -0.28 -11.72
N LEU A 36 22.57 -1.29 -12.12
CA LEU A 36 22.21 -2.18 -13.22
C LEU A 36 20.88 -2.87 -12.92
N ILE A 37 20.77 -3.59 -11.79
CA ILE A 37 19.52 -4.29 -11.41
C ILE A 37 18.33 -3.34 -11.44
N GLY A 38 18.47 -2.13 -10.92
CA GLY A 38 17.42 -1.11 -10.95
C GLY A 38 16.94 -0.81 -12.37
N ARG A 39 17.87 -0.49 -13.28
CA ARG A 39 17.57 -0.12 -14.68
C ARG A 39 17.11 -1.30 -15.53
N GLY A 40 17.67 -2.48 -15.30
CA GLY A 40 17.45 -3.69 -16.10
C GLY A 40 16.46 -4.67 -15.49
N PHE A 41 15.73 -4.29 -14.43
CA PHE A 41 14.82 -5.18 -13.72
C PHE A 41 13.86 -5.96 -14.63
N PRO A 42 13.17 -5.36 -15.62
CA PRO A 42 12.26 -6.11 -16.51
C PRO A 42 12.93 -7.23 -17.30
N VAL A 43 14.24 -7.13 -17.55
CA VAL A 43 15.01 -8.14 -18.28
C VAL A 43 15.40 -9.30 -17.36
N TRP A 44 15.70 -9.00 -16.09
CA TRP A 44 16.23 -9.99 -15.16
C TRP A 44 15.21 -10.55 -14.17
N GLU A 45 14.02 -9.98 -14.03
CA GLU A 45 13.01 -10.37 -13.02
C GLU A 45 12.75 -11.89 -12.97
N LEU A 46 12.75 -12.57 -14.12
CA LEU A 46 12.52 -14.02 -14.24
C LEU A 46 13.65 -14.88 -13.64
N TYR A 47 14.81 -14.28 -13.40
CA TYR A 47 16.00 -14.94 -12.87
C TYR A 47 16.38 -14.44 -11.47
N LEU A 48 15.61 -13.51 -10.90
CA LEU A 48 15.87 -12.88 -9.61
C LEU A 48 14.88 -13.35 -8.54
N ASP A 49 15.37 -13.51 -7.32
CA ASP A 49 14.51 -13.55 -6.14
C ASP A 49 14.12 -12.12 -5.78
N VAL A 50 12.98 -11.66 -6.31
CA VAL A 50 12.51 -10.27 -6.19
C VAL A 50 12.43 -9.84 -4.73
N ALA A 51 11.93 -10.70 -3.84
CA ALA A 51 11.81 -10.39 -2.42
C ALA A 51 13.19 -10.12 -1.78
N LYS A 52 14.17 -10.99 -2.03
CA LYS A 52 15.53 -10.79 -1.52
C LYS A 52 16.19 -9.54 -2.08
N ILE A 53 16.02 -9.26 -3.38
CA ILE A 53 16.55 -8.04 -4.00
C ILE A 53 15.93 -6.81 -3.35
N LEU A 54 14.61 -6.73 -3.25
CA LEU A 54 13.93 -5.58 -2.65
C LEU A 54 14.36 -5.37 -1.19
N LEU A 55 14.43 -6.44 -0.40
CA LEU A 55 14.91 -6.35 0.99
C LEU A 55 16.38 -5.91 1.07
N ALA A 56 17.27 -6.41 0.21
CA ALA A 56 18.66 -5.97 0.21
C ALA A 56 18.79 -4.48 -0.17
N LEU A 57 18.04 -4.04 -1.18
CA LEU A 57 18.01 -2.62 -1.56
C LEU A 57 17.46 -1.75 -0.42
N LEU A 58 16.39 -2.19 0.25
CA LEU A 58 15.82 -1.51 1.42
C LEU A 58 16.80 -1.43 2.58
N ASP A 59 17.64 -2.45 2.78
CA ASP A 59 18.66 -2.45 3.81
C ASP A 59 19.73 -1.38 3.54
N PHE A 60 20.20 -1.28 2.28
CA PHE A 60 21.12 -0.23 1.87
C PHE A 60 20.52 1.18 1.95
N SER A 61 19.21 1.32 1.75
CA SER A 61 18.50 2.61 1.81
C SER A 61 17.89 2.92 3.19
N ALA A 62 18.08 2.07 4.20
CA ALA A 62 17.46 2.27 5.51
C ALA A 62 17.96 3.56 6.23
N GLU A 63 19.16 4.03 5.88
CA GLU A 63 19.79 5.22 6.48
C GLU A 63 19.81 6.44 5.54
N THR A 64 18.98 6.48 4.49
CA THR A 64 18.98 7.58 3.50
C THR A 64 18.81 8.95 4.16
N ASP A 65 17.86 9.07 5.09
CA ASP A 65 17.56 10.33 5.79
C ASP A 65 18.74 10.82 6.64
N ARG A 66 19.59 9.90 7.12
CA ARG A 66 20.76 10.22 7.96
C ARG A 66 21.99 10.57 7.13
N LEU A 67 22.25 9.80 6.07
CA LEU A 67 23.51 9.84 5.33
C LEU A 67 23.47 10.75 4.10
N ALA A 68 22.28 11.00 3.53
CA ALA A 68 22.11 11.80 2.32
C ALA A 68 20.80 12.62 2.34
N PRO A 69 20.64 13.59 3.26
CA PRO A 69 19.37 14.30 3.46
C PRO A 69 18.98 15.25 2.31
N SER A 70 19.90 15.60 1.39
CA SER A 70 19.56 16.39 0.20
C SER A 70 20.45 16.11 -1.01
N MET A 71 19.91 16.38 -2.22
CA MET A 71 20.64 16.29 -3.49
C MET A 71 21.87 17.20 -3.59
N LYS A 72 22.01 18.19 -2.70
CA LYS A 72 23.13 19.13 -2.66
C LYS A 72 24.13 18.86 -1.53
N TYR A 73 23.95 17.77 -0.77
CA TYR A 73 24.80 17.48 0.37
C TYR A 73 26.19 16.98 -0.06
N GLY A 74 27.23 17.81 0.18
CA GLY A 74 28.63 17.42 0.40
C GLY A 74 29.26 16.47 -0.62
N LEU A 75 29.36 16.87 -1.89
CA LEU A 75 30.18 16.13 -2.85
C LEU A 75 31.69 16.28 -2.54
N PRO A 76 32.49 15.20 -2.64
CA PRO A 76 32.10 13.83 -2.97
C PRO A 76 31.44 13.10 -1.78
N LEU A 77 30.42 12.28 -2.08
CA LEU A 77 29.74 11.46 -1.08
C LEU A 77 30.66 10.36 -0.55
N ILE A 78 30.52 10.03 0.73
CA ILE A 78 31.10 8.80 1.29
C ILE A 78 30.48 7.56 0.63
N PRO A 79 31.21 6.44 0.50
CA PRO A 79 30.72 5.22 -0.19
C PRO A 79 29.35 4.73 0.31
N GLU A 80 29.08 4.87 1.60
CA GLU A 80 27.83 4.51 2.26
C GLU A 80 26.66 5.34 1.70
N ALA A 81 26.82 6.66 1.67
CA ALA A 81 25.81 7.60 1.18
C ALA A 81 25.52 7.41 -0.31
N ASP A 82 26.56 7.11 -1.11
CA ASP A 82 26.37 6.86 -2.54
C ASP A 82 25.69 5.51 -2.82
N SER A 83 26.02 4.45 -2.05
CA SER A 83 25.32 3.16 -2.11
C SER A 83 23.85 3.30 -1.72
N CYS A 84 23.59 4.09 -0.68
CA CYS A 84 22.26 4.39 -0.18
C CYS A 84 21.39 5.06 -1.26
N ARG A 85 21.89 6.17 -1.84
CA ARG A 85 21.21 6.89 -2.93
C ARG A 85 20.99 6.00 -4.16
N THR A 86 21.97 5.19 -4.52
CA THR A 86 21.85 4.26 -5.68
C THR A 86 20.77 3.21 -5.42
N SER A 87 20.67 2.70 -4.19
CA SER A 87 19.66 1.72 -3.81
C SER A 87 18.26 2.32 -3.81
N SER A 88 18.09 3.54 -3.28
CA SER A 88 16.83 4.29 -3.34
C SER A 88 16.38 4.54 -4.78
N ASN A 89 17.30 4.90 -5.66
CA ASN A 89 17.00 5.07 -7.08
C ASN A 89 16.61 3.73 -7.73
N ALA A 90 17.35 2.65 -7.45
CA ALA A 90 17.04 1.33 -7.97
C ALA A 90 15.66 0.82 -7.50
N LEU A 91 15.28 1.06 -6.24
CA LEU A 91 13.93 0.75 -5.73
C LEU A 91 12.85 1.49 -6.51
N THR A 92 13.03 2.79 -6.75
CA THR A 92 12.09 3.58 -7.54
C THR A 92 11.99 3.05 -8.98
N LEU A 93 13.12 2.72 -9.63
CA LEU A 93 13.12 2.17 -10.99
C LEU A 93 12.41 0.81 -11.08
N ILE A 94 12.66 -0.09 -10.12
CA ILE A 94 11.99 -1.41 -10.06
C ILE A 94 10.49 -1.23 -9.86
N ALA A 95 10.11 -0.40 -8.90
CA ALA A 95 8.72 -0.10 -8.59
C ALA A 95 8.01 0.54 -9.79
N GLU A 96 8.68 1.43 -10.52
CA GLU A 96 8.13 2.09 -11.71
C GLU A 96 7.92 1.10 -12.86
N ALA A 97 8.89 0.22 -13.09
CA ALA A 97 8.88 -0.72 -14.20
C ALA A 97 7.84 -1.85 -14.00
N ARG A 98 7.66 -2.30 -12.76
CA ARG A 98 6.71 -3.39 -12.41
C ARG A 98 5.98 -3.10 -11.09
N PRO A 99 5.05 -2.12 -11.05
CA PRO A 99 4.35 -1.75 -9.81
C PRO A 99 3.65 -2.94 -9.13
N PRO A 100 2.93 -3.83 -9.85
CA PRO A 100 2.28 -4.98 -9.22
C PRO A 100 3.25 -5.94 -8.53
N ALA A 101 4.43 -6.18 -9.12
CA ALA A 101 5.43 -7.08 -8.55
C ALA A 101 6.01 -6.49 -7.26
N PHE A 102 6.29 -5.18 -7.25
CA PHE A 102 6.75 -4.47 -6.06
C PHE A 102 5.71 -4.51 -4.94
N ILE A 103 4.47 -4.07 -5.22
CA ILE A 103 3.38 -3.96 -4.23
C ILE A 103 3.06 -5.34 -3.62
N THR A 104 2.84 -6.36 -4.44
CA THR A 104 2.47 -7.71 -3.94
C THR A 104 3.60 -8.36 -3.15
N THR A 105 4.86 -8.12 -3.53
CA THR A 105 6.03 -8.61 -2.78
C THR A 105 6.14 -7.92 -1.43
N MET A 106 6.02 -6.58 -1.39
CA MET A 106 6.06 -5.82 -0.15
C MET A 106 4.92 -6.17 0.79
N ALA A 107 3.70 -6.33 0.28
CA ALA A 107 2.55 -6.75 1.08
C ALA A 107 2.75 -8.15 1.68
N ARG A 108 3.36 -9.09 0.93
CA ARG A 108 3.72 -10.42 1.44
C ARG A 108 4.76 -10.35 2.56
N GLU A 109 5.77 -9.49 2.42
CA GLU A 109 6.76 -9.27 3.49
C GLU A 109 6.14 -8.62 4.73
N VAL A 110 5.21 -7.67 4.56
CA VAL A 110 4.44 -7.09 5.67
C VAL A 110 3.59 -8.15 6.38
N ALA A 111 2.90 -9.01 5.63
CA ALA A 111 2.13 -10.12 6.21
C ALA A 111 3.04 -11.09 6.99
N ARG A 112 4.20 -11.43 6.43
CA ARG A 112 5.21 -12.27 7.10
C ARG A 112 5.73 -11.62 8.37
N PHE A 113 6.03 -10.33 8.34
CA PHE A 113 6.45 -9.56 9.51
C PHE A 113 5.37 -9.54 10.60
N ASN A 114 4.11 -9.29 10.23
CA ASN A 114 3.01 -9.23 11.19
C ASN A 114 2.79 -10.60 11.86
N ALA A 115 2.89 -11.70 11.11
CA ALA A 115 2.83 -13.05 11.64
C ALA A 115 4.00 -13.36 12.60
N LEU A 116 5.22 -12.89 12.28
CA LEU A 116 6.37 -13.00 13.18
C LEU A 116 6.18 -12.17 14.45
N GLN A 117 5.63 -10.95 14.33
CA GLN A 117 5.40 -10.07 15.46
C GLN A 117 4.42 -10.64 16.48
N GLN A 118 3.35 -11.28 16.01
CA GLN A 118 2.39 -11.98 16.88
C GLN A 118 3.06 -13.12 17.68
N ASN A 119 4.09 -13.76 17.11
CA ASN A 119 4.85 -14.84 17.74
C ASN A 119 6.18 -14.37 18.37
N ALA A 120 6.47 -13.08 18.41
CA ALA A 120 7.81 -12.62 18.78
C ALA A 120 8.11 -12.78 20.28
N GLN A 121 7.10 -12.70 21.15
CA GLN A 121 7.28 -12.93 22.59
C GLN A 121 7.65 -14.40 22.89
N SER A 122 7.14 -15.36 22.12
CA SER A 122 7.51 -16.77 22.26
C SER A 122 8.87 -17.11 21.63
N LEU A 123 9.30 -16.34 20.63
CA LEU A 123 10.54 -16.60 19.87
C LEU A 123 11.73 -15.70 20.27
N GLN A 124 11.59 -14.80 21.24
CA GLN A 124 12.62 -13.84 21.67
C GLN A 124 13.27 -13.03 20.50
N LEU A 125 12.52 -12.77 19.43
CA LEU A 125 13.05 -12.12 18.24
C LEU A 125 13.11 -10.60 18.42
N ASN A 126 14.26 -9.98 18.11
CA ASN A 126 14.38 -8.52 18.05
C ASN A 126 13.80 -7.99 16.73
N ILE A 127 12.49 -7.72 16.74
CA ILE A 127 11.73 -7.23 15.58
C ILE A 127 12.23 -5.86 15.08
N HIS A 128 12.79 -5.02 15.96
CA HIS A 128 13.23 -3.67 15.62
C HIS A 128 14.45 -3.64 14.70
N ASN A 129 15.22 -4.73 14.64
CA ASN A 129 16.39 -4.82 13.75
C ASN A 129 16.04 -5.35 12.34
N THR A 130 14.78 -5.70 12.09
CA THR A 130 14.38 -6.17 10.76
C THR A 130 14.49 -5.05 9.73
N VAL A 131 14.89 -5.41 8.50
CA VAL A 131 15.02 -4.47 7.39
C VAL A 131 13.71 -3.71 7.14
N LEU A 132 12.57 -4.42 7.19
CA LEU A 132 11.26 -3.84 6.96
C LEU A 132 10.91 -2.74 7.99
N HIS A 133 11.31 -2.93 9.25
CA HIS A 133 11.14 -1.90 10.27
C HIS A 133 12.08 -0.71 10.07
N ARG A 134 13.35 -0.96 9.71
CA ARG A 134 14.33 0.12 9.51
C ARG A 134 14.03 0.97 8.27
N ALA A 135 13.53 0.36 7.21
CA ALA A 135 13.30 1.02 5.92
C ALA A 135 11.88 1.61 5.75
N LYS A 136 11.12 1.83 6.84
CA LYS A 136 9.73 2.33 6.76
C LYS A 136 9.60 3.66 6.01
N THR A 137 10.51 4.60 6.24
CA THR A 137 10.50 5.92 5.57
C THR A 137 10.68 5.76 4.06
N GLU A 138 11.62 4.91 3.66
CA GLU A 138 11.90 4.63 2.25
C GLU A 138 10.73 3.91 1.56
N ILE A 139 10.11 2.94 2.23
CA ILE A 139 8.92 2.24 1.69
C ILE A 139 7.79 3.25 1.44
N LEU A 140 7.54 4.17 2.37
CA LEU A 140 6.54 5.23 2.20
C LEU A 140 6.90 6.16 1.04
N ARG A 141 8.17 6.53 0.87
CA ARG A 141 8.64 7.35 -0.25
C ARG A 141 8.32 6.69 -1.60
N VAL A 142 8.62 5.39 -1.74
CA VAL A 142 8.34 4.65 -2.97
C VAL A 142 6.83 4.46 -3.18
N MET A 143 6.07 4.18 -2.11
CA MET A 143 4.60 4.10 -2.17
C MET A 143 3.97 5.41 -2.62
N GLU A 144 4.41 6.54 -2.07
CA GLU A 144 3.91 7.86 -2.46
C GLU A 144 4.21 8.17 -3.92
N TYR A 145 5.43 7.85 -4.39
CA TYR A 145 5.77 7.94 -5.81
C TYR A 145 4.80 7.12 -6.69
N LEU A 146 4.52 5.86 -6.34
CA LEU A 146 3.60 5.00 -7.10
C LEU A 146 2.15 5.50 -7.07
N ILE A 147 1.70 6.02 -5.93
CA ILE A 147 0.36 6.61 -5.77
C ILE A 147 0.15 7.77 -6.74
N VAL A 148 1.16 8.62 -6.89
CA VAL A 148 1.11 9.79 -7.78
C VAL A 148 1.24 9.39 -9.25
N HIS A 149 2.18 8.51 -9.60
CA HIS A 149 2.57 8.28 -10.99
C HIS A 149 1.92 7.03 -11.63
N LYS A 150 1.44 6.06 -10.83
CA LYS A 150 0.94 4.76 -11.29
C LYS A 150 -0.46 4.45 -10.74
N ARG A 151 -1.35 5.44 -10.77
CA ARG A 151 -2.70 5.40 -10.18
C ARG A 151 -3.52 4.14 -10.52
N ASN A 152 -3.48 3.67 -11.76
CA ASN A 152 -4.25 2.49 -12.19
C ASN A 152 -3.82 1.20 -11.47
N HIS A 153 -2.50 0.97 -11.32
CA HIS A 153 -1.99 -0.20 -10.62
C HIS A 153 -2.27 -0.15 -9.11
N ILE A 154 -2.25 1.06 -8.54
CA ILE A 154 -2.61 1.29 -7.14
C ILE A 154 -4.09 1.00 -6.91
N MET A 155 -4.96 1.34 -7.87
CA MET A 155 -6.38 1.02 -7.75
C MET A 155 -6.62 -0.49 -7.69
N ASP A 156 -5.93 -1.24 -8.53
CA ASP A 156 -6.05 -2.69 -8.62
C ASP A 156 -5.57 -3.43 -7.35
N LEU A 157 -4.64 -2.85 -6.61
CA LEU A 157 -3.95 -3.46 -5.46
C LEU A 157 -4.10 -2.62 -4.18
N MET A 158 -5.24 -1.95 -4.01
CA MET A 158 -5.40 -0.96 -2.95
C MET A 158 -5.35 -1.55 -1.54
N VAL A 159 -5.82 -2.78 -1.36
CA VAL A 159 -5.75 -3.45 -0.04
C VAL A 159 -4.29 -3.70 0.32
N GLU A 160 -3.50 -4.23 -0.60
CA GLU A 160 -2.07 -4.46 -0.44
C GLU A 160 -1.32 -3.15 -0.17
N VAL A 161 -1.64 -2.09 -0.92
CA VAL A 161 -1.06 -0.75 -0.71
C VAL A 161 -1.43 -0.23 0.69
N MET A 162 -2.67 -0.39 1.14
CA MET A 162 -3.10 0.04 2.46
C MET A 162 -2.39 -0.76 3.56
N ASP A 163 -2.23 -2.08 3.41
CA ASP A 163 -1.50 -2.91 4.36
C ASP A 163 -0.04 -2.44 4.53
N ILE A 164 0.62 -2.10 3.42
CA ILE A 164 1.99 -1.55 3.42
C ILE A 164 2.02 -0.19 4.12
N VAL A 165 1.12 0.73 3.76
CA VAL A 165 1.05 2.07 4.35
C VAL A 165 0.81 2.00 5.86
N LEU A 166 -0.16 1.20 6.30
CA LEU A 166 -0.49 1.05 7.72
C LEU A 166 0.64 0.40 8.52
N HIS A 167 1.45 -0.47 7.90
CA HIS A 167 2.65 -1.03 8.53
C HIS A 167 3.76 0.03 8.73
N CYS A 168 3.97 0.89 7.74
CA CYS A 168 5.07 1.86 7.76
C CYS A 168 4.75 3.14 8.52
N VAL A 169 3.48 3.55 8.56
CA VAL A 169 3.03 4.74 9.28
C VAL A 169 3.11 4.54 10.80
N ASP A 170 3.46 5.59 11.53
CA ASP A 170 3.44 5.59 13.00
C ASP A 170 2.00 5.39 13.54
N PRO A 171 1.73 4.32 14.31
CA PRO A 171 0.38 4.04 14.82
C PRO A 171 -0.15 5.10 15.78
N GLY A 172 0.73 5.79 16.52
CA GLY A 172 0.37 6.88 17.43
C GLY A 172 -0.12 8.10 16.66
N HIS A 173 0.63 8.52 15.64
CA HIS A 173 0.23 9.60 14.73
C HIS A 173 -1.06 9.26 13.97
N LEU A 174 -1.18 8.03 13.47
CA LEU A 174 -2.40 7.60 12.78
C LEU A 174 -3.63 7.63 13.71
N LYS A 175 -3.46 7.28 14.99
CA LYS A 175 -4.52 7.31 15.99
C LYS A 175 -4.92 8.73 16.43
N SER A 176 -3.99 9.68 16.43
CA SER A 176 -4.23 11.05 16.89
C SER A 176 -4.68 11.99 15.77
N ARG A 177 -4.03 11.91 14.59
CA ARG A 177 -4.23 12.80 13.45
C ARG A 177 -5.09 12.20 12.34
N GLY A 178 -5.18 10.87 12.28
CA GLY A 178 -5.93 10.17 11.24
C GLY A 178 -5.18 10.06 9.90
N LEU A 179 -5.73 9.24 9.00
CA LEU A 179 -5.05 8.89 7.73
C LEU A 179 -4.84 10.11 6.83
N ASN A 180 -5.79 11.06 6.81
CA ASN A 180 -5.75 12.22 5.92
C ASN A 180 -4.58 13.17 6.22
N GLU A 181 -4.15 13.28 7.47
CA GLU A 181 -2.99 14.12 7.82
C GLU A 181 -1.67 13.36 7.72
N VAL A 182 -1.70 12.05 7.99
CA VAL A 182 -0.47 11.25 8.10
C VAL A 182 -0.01 10.73 6.74
N PHE A 183 -0.95 10.43 5.84
CA PHE A 183 -0.64 9.97 4.49
C PHE A 183 -1.74 10.40 3.49
N PRO A 184 -1.86 11.71 3.18
CA PRO A 184 -2.99 12.28 2.40
C PRO A 184 -3.13 11.67 1.00
N SER A 185 -2.02 11.29 0.37
CA SER A 185 -1.94 10.83 -1.02
C SER A 185 -2.86 9.64 -1.32
N ILE A 186 -3.12 8.76 -0.35
CA ILE A 186 -4.00 7.60 -0.51
C ILE A 186 -5.50 7.92 -0.32
N CYS A 187 -5.82 9.04 0.33
CA CYS A 187 -7.22 9.45 0.59
C CYS A 187 -7.91 10.00 -0.67
N GLY A 188 -7.14 10.33 -1.72
CA GLY A 188 -7.67 10.78 -3.00
C GLY A 188 -8.33 9.68 -3.85
N PHE A 189 -8.39 8.44 -3.37
CA PHE A 189 -9.02 7.33 -4.09
C PHE A 189 -10.44 7.09 -3.56
N PRO A 190 -11.47 7.04 -4.42
CA PRO A 190 -12.85 6.84 -3.97
C PRO A 190 -13.09 5.51 -3.26
N GLN A 191 -12.26 4.50 -3.54
CA GLN A 191 -12.29 3.20 -2.87
C GLN A 191 -11.57 3.20 -1.49
N VAL A 192 -11.20 4.36 -0.96
CA VAL A 192 -10.62 4.51 0.39
C VAL A 192 -11.51 5.45 1.18
N SER A 193 -11.90 5.03 2.38
CA SER A 193 -12.66 5.88 3.30
C SER A 193 -12.11 5.76 4.72
N HIS A 194 -12.02 6.89 5.41
CA HIS A 194 -11.55 6.97 6.79
C HIS A 194 -12.61 7.65 7.65
N CYS A 195 -12.92 7.05 8.80
CA CYS A 195 -13.76 7.64 9.82
C CYS A 195 -12.89 7.96 11.05
N PRO A 196 -12.50 9.24 11.26
CA PRO A 196 -11.65 9.62 12.39
C PRO A 196 -12.26 9.31 13.76
N HIS A 197 -13.58 9.50 13.88
CA HIS A 197 -14.31 9.32 15.14
C HIS A 197 -14.27 7.86 15.62
N THR A 198 -14.57 6.92 14.72
CA THR A 198 -14.54 5.48 15.03
C THR A 198 -13.15 4.87 14.89
N ARG A 199 -12.18 5.62 14.33
CA ARG A 199 -10.81 5.18 14.00
C ARG A 199 -10.82 3.94 13.11
N ARG A 200 -11.64 4.00 12.06
CA ARG A 200 -11.80 2.95 11.06
C ARG A 200 -11.33 3.44 9.70
N ILE A 201 -10.70 2.55 8.95
CA ILE A 201 -10.35 2.76 7.54
C ILE A 201 -10.97 1.61 6.76
N ALA A 202 -11.63 1.91 5.65
CA ALA A 202 -12.17 0.94 4.73
C ALA A 202 -11.49 1.11 3.37
N THR A 203 -11.10 0.00 2.75
CA THR A 203 -10.56 -0.02 1.40
C THR A 203 -11.26 -1.05 0.55
N GLY A 204 -11.53 -0.69 -0.70
CA GLY A 204 -12.19 -1.53 -1.69
C GLY A 204 -11.17 -2.32 -2.50
N ALA A 205 -11.47 -3.58 -2.75
CA ALA A 205 -10.64 -4.47 -3.55
C ALA A 205 -11.23 -4.66 -4.96
N LYS A 206 -10.35 -5.00 -5.91
CA LYS A 206 -10.72 -5.37 -7.28
C LYS A 206 -11.63 -6.61 -7.35
N ASN A 207 -11.50 -7.52 -6.38
CA ASN A 207 -12.33 -8.73 -6.27
C ASN A 207 -13.71 -8.48 -5.61
N GLY A 208 -14.07 -7.22 -5.33
CA GLY A 208 -15.36 -6.86 -4.74
C GLY A 208 -15.43 -6.99 -3.21
N SER A 209 -14.34 -7.38 -2.56
CA SER A 209 -14.25 -7.34 -1.09
C SER A 209 -13.94 -5.94 -0.56
N ILE A 210 -14.27 -5.70 0.70
CA ILE A 210 -13.86 -4.52 1.47
C ILE A 210 -12.93 -4.99 2.58
N ALA A 211 -11.72 -4.43 2.67
CA ALA A 211 -10.87 -4.57 3.84
C ALA A 211 -11.17 -3.43 4.83
N MET A 212 -11.59 -3.81 6.03
CA MET A 212 -11.98 -2.93 7.13
C MET A 212 -10.93 -3.00 8.24
N TYR A 213 -10.21 -1.90 8.44
CA TYR A 213 -9.17 -1.75 9.44
C TYR A 213 -9.72 -1.03 10.68
N GLU A 214 -9.66 -1.69 11.83
CA GLU A 214 -10.01 -1.10 13.13
C GLU A 214 -8.74 -0.76 13.91
N LEU A 215 -8.38 0.53 13.91
CA LEU A 215 -7.10 1.01 14.44
C LEU A 215 -6.97 0.87 15.97
N ARG A 216 -8.10 0.76 16.68
CA ARG A 216 -8.10 0.55 18.14
C ARG A 216 -7.69 -0.88 18.50
N ALA A 217 -8.23 -1.85 17.77
CA ALA A 217 -8.00 -3.27 18.02
C ALA A 217 -6.81 -3.84 17.22
N SER A 218 -6.24 -3.05 16.30
CA SER A 218 -5.25 -3.50 15.32
C SER A 218 -5.72 -4.74 14.55
N LYS A 219 -7.00 -4.75 14.16
CA LYS A 219 -7.63 -5.85 13.42
C LYS A 219 -8.01 -5.41 12.02
N CYS A 220 -7.87 -6.32 11.07
CA CYS A 220 -8.41 -6.19 9.73
C CYS A 220 -9.49 -7.26 9.51
N GLN A 221 -10.63 -6.87 8.94
CA GLN A 221 -11.71 -7.76 8.54
C GLN A 221 -11.95 -7.63 7.04
N THR A 222 -12.04 -8.76 6.34
CA THR A 222 -12.42 -8.79 4.92
C THR A 222 -13.91 -9.09 4.82
N ILE A 223 -14.64 -8.21 4.13
CA ILE A 223 -16.09 -8.29 3.96
C ILE A 223 -16.39 -8.55 2.47
N PRO A 224 -17.03 -9.66 2.10
CA PRO A 224 -17.47 -9.89 0.72
C PRO A 224 -18.64 -8.94 0.42
N ALA A 225 -18.38 -7.87 -0.33
CA ALA A 225 -19.34 -6.79 -0.49
C ALA A 225 -20.08 -6.81 -1.83
N HIS A 226 -19.34 -7.07 -2.90
CA HIS A 226 -19.80 -7.10 -4.28
C HIS A 226 -19.11 -8.28 -5.00
N GLY A 227 -19.65 -8.73 -6.12
CA GLY A 227 -19.01 -9.71 -7.03
C GLY A 227 -18.09 -9.07 -8.07
N ALA A 228 -18.11 -7.74 -8.22
CA ALA A 228 -17.14 -6.97 -9.00
C ALA A 228 -16.45 -5.89 -8.17
N ALA A 229 -15.42 -5.24 -8.73
CA ALA A 229 -14.58 -4.26 -8.04
C ALA A 229 -15.38 -3.20 -7.27
N VAL A 230 -14.93 -2.91 -6.05
CA VAL A 230 -15.49 -1.83 -5.22
C VAL A 230 -14.94 -0.50 -5.72
N SER A 231 -15.78 0.28 -6.40
CA SER A 231 -15.38 1.51 -7.08
C SER A 231 -15.40 2.74 -6.18
N ALA A 232 -16.28 2.75 -5.17
CA ALA A 232 -16.34 3.83 -4.18
C ALA A 232 -16.77 3.32 -2.79
N LEU A 233 -16.25 3.97 -1.75
CA LEU A 233 -16.54 3.74 -0.34
C LEU A 233 -16.68 5.07 0.39
N SER A 234 -17.59 5.15 1.35
CA SER A 234 -17.74 6.34 2.18
C SER A 234 -18.40 6.02 3.52
N PHE A 235 -17.73 6.34 4.63
CA PHE A 235 -18.33 6.28 5.96
C PHE A 235 -19.32 7.42 6.19
N SER A 236 -20.40 7.12 6.90
CA SER A 236 -21.28 8.17 7.43
C SER A 236 -20.53 9.05 8.43
N PRO A 237 -20.94 10.33 8.61
CA PRO A 237 -20.28 11.24 9.55
C PRO A 237 -20.28 10.72 11.00
N ASP A 238 -21.33 10.02 11.41
CA ASP A 238 -21.42 9.37 12.73
C ASP A 238 -20.69 8.02 12.81
N GLY A 239 -20.15 7.53 11.69
CA GLY A 239 -19.41 6.27 11.59
C GLY A 239 -20.23 5.01 11.80
N LYS A 240 -21.56 5.10 11.85
CA LYS A 240 -22.45 3.93 12.03
C LYS A 240 -22.63 3.14 10.75
N TYR A 241 -22.57 3.81 9.60
CA TYR A 241 -22.76 3.22 8.29
C TYR A 241 -21.52 3.38 7.42
N LEU A 242 -21.32 2.40 6.55
CA LEU A 242 -20.43 2.48 5.40
C LEU A 242 -21.28 2.27 4.14
N ALA A 243 -21.19 3.21 3.21
CA ALA A 243 -21.73 3.03 1.86
C ALA A 243 -20.63 2.48 0.96
N SER A 244 -21.00 1.55 0.09
CA SER A 244 -20.11 0.96 -0.92
C SER A 244 -20.81 0.90 -2.25
N TYR A 245 -20.05 1.08 -3.33
CA TYR A 245 -20.58 1.05 -4.68
C TYR A 245 -19.68 0.21 -5.59
N SER A 246 -20.30 -0.66 -6.39
CA SER A 246 -19.66 -1.33 -7.50
C SER A 246 -20.21 -0.82 -8.82
N MET A 247 -19.33 -0.22 -9.63
CA MET A 247 -19.64 0.21 -10.99
C MET A 247 -19.90 -0.98 -11.91
N GLY A 248 -19.21 -2.11 -11.69
CA GLY A 248 -19.38 -3.31 -12.51
C GLY A 248 -20.78 -3.93 -12.38
N GLU A 249 -21.33 -3.91 -11.17
CA GLU A 249 -22.66 -4.45 -10.85
C GLU A 249 -23.77 -3.39 -10.89
N ASN A 250 -23.41 -2.11 -11.01
CA ASN A 250 -24.32 -0.98 -10.81
C ASN A 250 -25.09 -1.11 -9.48
N ARG A 251 -24.36 -1.39 -8.39
CA ARG A 251 -24.96 -1.76 -7.10
C ARG A 251 -24.38 -0.93 -5.96
N LEU A 252 -25.24 -0.31 -5.18
CA LEU A 252 -24.90 0.45 -3.97
C LEU A 252 -25.39 -0.30 -2.74
N SER A 253 -24.48 -0.64 -1.82
CA SER A 253 -24.79 -1.37 -0.59
C SER A 253 -24.42 -0.55 0.65
N PHE A 254 -25.29 -0.57 1.64
CA PHE A 254 -25.05 -0.02 2.97
C PHE A 254 -24.69 -1.13 3.95
N TRP A 255 -23.72 -0.82 4.81
CA TRP A 255 -23.18 -1.70 5.81
C TRP A 255 -23.26 -1.04 7.16
N GLN A 256 -23.74 -1.78 8.16
CA GLN A 256 -23.73 -1.33 9.54
C GLN A 256 -22.78 -2.23 10.34
N THR A 257 -21.88 -1.61 11.10
CA THR A 257 -20.92 -2.34 11.93
C THR A 257 -21.33 -2.19 13.39
N SER A 258 -21.77 -3.30 13.99
CA SER A 258 -22.01 -3.39 15.44
C SER A 258 -20.74 -3.86 16.13
N SER A 259 -20.17 -3.02 16.98
CA SER A 259 -19.13 -3.43 17.92
C SER A 259 -19.76 -4.24 19.06
N GLY A 260 -19.12 -5.32 19.49
CA GLY A 260 -19.55 -6.07 20.68
C GLY A 260 -19.63 -5.16 21.91
N MET A 261 -20.64 -5.38 22.76
CA MET A 261 -20.80 -4.64 24.00
C MET A 261 -19.51 -4.78 24.84
N PHE A 262 -18.89 -3.67 25.21
CA PHE A 262 -17.62 -3.63 25.96
C PHE A 262 -16.40 -4.29 25.29
N GLY A 263 -16.39 -4.46 23.97
CA GLY A 263 -15.27 -5.11 23.26
C GLY A 263 -15.21 -6.63 23.43
N LEU A 264 -16.19 -7.20 24.13
CA LEU A 264 -16.42 -8.65 24.22
C LEU A 264 -17.31 -9.06 23.05
N GLY A 265 -16.69 -9.58 22.00
CA GLY A 265 -17.34 -10.07 20.79
C GLY A 265 -16.67 -9.59 19.52
N ALA A 266 -16.71 -10.41 18.46
CA ALA A 266 -16.23 -10.00 17.15
C ALA A 266 -17.08 -8.83 16.64
N SER A 267 -16.44 -7.77 16.15
CA SER A 267 -17.11 -6.74 15.36
C SER A 267 -17.78 -7.43 14.16
N GLN A 268 -19.08 -7.22 13.99
CA GLN A 268 -19.85 -7.79 12.89
C GLN A 268 -20.32 -6.66 11.99
N THR A 269 -19.94 -6.72 10.72
CA THR A 269 -20.42 -5.79 9.70
C THR A 269 -21.42 -6.52 8.83
N LYS A 270 -22.67 -6.03 8.82
CA LYS A 270 -23.77 -6.64 8.06
C LYS A 270 -24.28 -5.67 7.01
N CYS A 271 -24.64 -6.21 5.83
CA CYS A 271 -25.34 -5.44 4.81
C CYS A 271 -26.78 -5.20 5.28
N THR A 272 -27.20 -3.93 5.33
CA THR A 272 -28.55 -3.55 5.76
C THR A 272 -29.48 -3.32 4.59
N LYS A 273 -28.97 -2.68 3.53
CA LYS A 273 -29.73 -2.33 2.33
C LYS A 273 -28.85 -2.38 1.09
N THR A 274 -29.48 -2.68 -0.03
CA THR A 274 -28.84 -2.61 -1.34
C THR A 274 -29.79 -2.01 -2.37
N PHE A 275 -29.23 -1.19 -3.26
CA PHE A 275 -29.93 -0.50 -4.33
C PHE A 275 -29.24 -0.77 -5.66
N SER A 276 -30.03 -0.99 -6.71
CA SER A 276 -29.54 -0.97 -8.09
C SER A 276 -29.46 0.48 -8.57
N THR A 277 -28.35 0.85 -9.19
CA THR A 277 -28.14 2.16 -9.81
C THR A 277 -28.34 2.09 -11.31
N VAL A 278 -28.51 3.24 -11.94
CA VAL A 278 -28.55 3.33 -13.41
C VAL A 278 -27.23 2.79 -13.98
N PRO A 279 -27.26 1.97 -15.05
CA PRO A 279 -26.05 1.50 -15.71
C PRO A 279 -25.19 2.64 -16.23
N ILE A 280 -23.91 2.63 -15.88
CA ILE A 280 -22.93 3.60 -16.42
C ILE A 280 -22.50 3.14 -17.82
N PRO A 281 -22.59 4.01 -18.85
CA PRO A 281 -22.10 3.68 -20.19
C PRO A 281 -20.61 3.33 -20.20
N ASP A 282 -20.21 2.34 -21.00
CA ASP A 282 -18.84 1.81 -21.01
C ASP A 282 -17.76 2.86 -21.30
N ILE A 283 -18.09 3.90 -22.07
CA ILE A 283 -17.16 4.99 -22.39
C ILE A 283 -16.76 5.81 -21.15
N VAL A 284 -17.65 5.88 -20.16
CA VAL A 284 -17.44 6.59 -18.89
C VAL A 284 -16.65 5.72 -17.91
N ARG A 285 -16.84 4.39 -17.97
CA ARG A 285 -16.10 3.40 -17.15
C ARG A 285 -14.58 3.42 -17.41
N MET A 286 -14.17 3.85 -18.60
CA MET A 286 -12.77 3.87 -19.04
C MET A 286 -11.99 5.12 -18.62
N ASN A 287 -12.65 6.13 -18.03
CA ASN A 287 -11.98 7.38 -17.65
C ASN A 287 -11.58 7.40 -16.15
N PRO A 288 -10.28 7.22 -15.81
CA PRO A 288 -9.82 7.19 -14.41
C PRO A 288 -9.96 8.54 -13.68
N GLN A 289 -10.23 9.64 -14.40
CA GLN A 289 -10.49 10.96 -13.82
C GLN A 289 -11.97 11.15 -13.42
N ARG A 290 -12.86 10.25 -13.85
CA ARG A 290 -14.30 10.33 -13.59
C ARG A 290 -14.77 9.09 -12.83
N LEU A 291 -14.27 8.93 -11.61
CA LEU A 291 -14.69 7.85 -10.73
C LEU A 291 -15.93 8.25 -9.91
N PRO A 292 -16.83 7.30 -9.62
CA PRO A 292 -18.00 7.56 -8.79
C PRO A 292 -17.57 8.01 -7.40
N LYS A 293 -18.34 8.92 -6.79
CA LYS A 293 -18.13 9.41 -5.43
C LYS A 293 -19.38 9.23 -4.60
N LEU A 294 -19.17 8.89 -3.32
CA LEU A 294 -20.23 8.74 -2.33
C LEU A 294 -20.07 9.83 -1.28
N VAL A 295 -21.04 10.72 -1.19
CA VAL A 295 -21.01 11.87 -0.26
C VAL A 295 -22.22 11.82 0.65
N TRP A 296 -21.99 11.76 1.96
CA TRP A 296 -23.06 11.80 2.94
C TRP A 296 -23.53 13.23 3.17
N ILE A 297 -24.83 13.47 3.00
CA ILE A 297 -25.49 14.75 3.29
C ILE A 297 -26.22 14.74 4.64
N SER A 298 -26.38 13.55 5.22
CA SER A 298 -26.87 13.33 6.57
C SER A 298 -26.27 12.03 7.12
N ASN A 299 -26.52 11.69 8.38
CA ASN A 299 -26.07 10.40 8.95
C ASN A 299 -26.75 9.16 8.30
N LYS A 300 -27.80 9.37 7.50
CA LYS A 300 -28.56 8.28 6.85
C LYS A 300 -28.70 8.44 5.35
N THR A 301 -28.28 9.56 4.76
CA THR A 301 -28.50 9.82 3.33
C THR A 301 -27.17 10.04 2.64
N VAL A 302 -26.93 9.24 1.59
CA VAL A 302 -25.77 9.36 0.73
C VAL A 302 -26.22 9.84 -0.66
N VAL A 303 -25.46 10.77 -1.22
CA VAL A 303 -25.53 11.16 -2.62
C VAL A 303 -24.45 10.37 -3.36
N HIS A 304 -24.89 9.58 -4.33
CA HIS A 304 -24.02 8.97 -5.31
C HIS A 304 -23.85 9.95 -6.48
N MET A 305 -22.65 10.52 -6.60
CA MET A 305 -22.28 11.38 -7.71
C MET A 305 -21.59 10.52 -8.76
N MET A 306 -22.23 10.46 -9.92
CA MET A 306 -21.77 9.72 -11.07
C MET A 306 -20.71 10.51 -11.83
N ALA A 307 -20.00 9.78 -12.67
CA ALA A 307 -18.93 10.29 -13.52
C ALA A 307 -19.40 11.31 -14.59
N ASP A 308 -20.68 11.30 -14.94
CA ASP A 308 -21.33 12.27 -15.84
C ASP A 308 -21.90 13.50 -15.12
N GLY A 309 -21.74 13.59 -13.79
CA GLY A 309 -22.28 14.66 -12.95
C GLY A 309 -23.71 14.42 -12.47
N THR A 310 -24.34 13.30 -12.81
CA THR A 310 -25.66 12.97 -12.28
C THR A 310 -25.59 12.59 -10.79
N GLU A 311 -26.60 13.00 -10.03
CA GLU A 311 -26.68 12.76 -8.60
C GLU A 311 -27.90 11.92 -8.25
N HIS A 312 -27.68 10.84 -7.51
CA HIS A 312 -28.76 9.99 -6.99
C HIS A 312 -28.69 9.89 -5.48
N ARG A 313 -29.83 10.06 -4.80
CA ARG A 313 -29.92 10.02 -3.33
C ARG A 313 -30.40 8.66 -2.86
N PHE A 314 -29.70 8.10 -1.87
CA PHE A 314 -30.05 6.82 -1.24
C PHE A 314 -30.07 6.97 0.28
N ASN A 315 -31.01 6.26 0.92
CA ASN A 315 -31.17 6.27 2.37
C ASN A 315 -30.77 4.92 2.98
N ALA A 316 -29.78 4.97 3.89
CA ALA A 316 -29.28 3.87 4.70
C ALA A 316 -30.35 3.28 5.63
#